data_AF-A0A1M3MW16-F1
#
_entry.id   AF-A0A1M3MW16-F1
#
_cell.length_a   1.000
_cell.length_b   1.000
_cell.length_c   1.000
_cell.angle_alpha   90.00
_cell.angle_beta   90.00
_cell.angle_gamma   90.00
#
_symmetry.space_group_name_H-M   'P 1'
#
loop_
_entity.id
_entity.type
_entity.pdbx_description
1 polymer ?
#
loop_
_entity_poly.entity_id
_entity_poly.type
_entity_poly.pdbx_seq_one_letter_code
_entity_poly.pdbx_strand_id
1 'polypeptide(L)'
;MIPSFDPEALAKEIEQESNRTTIAPPFDPASYARIVEKHISVAGEPRDTPRSMAAAAAIAAAAAEVPANDDEPGTLTAPTPPAPQVDGTDATVDAETAETIGREMYGCYLASDFPEALVLAERVLAREPDHALAHLVAERCRERLQPSARALSPSSVLRLKVGELERHASHIDPTSSFVLGHIDGVSDAATVAALTGLPGGEALDRLHALVDLGVLEVVNL
;
A
#
# COMPACT_ATOMS: atom_id res chain seq x y z
N MET A 1 0.96 49.00 -21.38
CA MET A 1 2.25 48.65 -22.01
C MET A 1 2.84 47.52 -21.21
N ILE A 2 2.96 46.32 -21.78
CA ILE A 2 3.61 45.16 -21.14
C ILE A 2 5.10 45.26 -21.49
N PRO A 3 6.03 45.18 -20.52
CA PRO A 3 7.46 45.21 -20.82
C PRO A 3 7.82 44.06 -21.78
N SER A 4 8.60 44.36 -22.82
CA SER A 4 9.05 43.36 -23.78
C SER A 4 9.95 42.35 -23.07
N PHE A 5 9.56 41.08 -23.12
CA PHE A 5 10.36 39.98 -22.60
C PHE A 5 11.64 39.83 -23.44
N ASP A 6 12.79 39.99 -22.81
CA ASP A 6 14.10 39.81 -23.42
C ASP A 6 14.70 38.46 -22.98
N PRO A 7 14.73 37.46 -23.86
CA PRO A 7 15.22 36.12 -23.52
C PRO A 7 16.74 36.12 -23.22
N GLU A 8 17.51 37.07 -23.76
CA GLU A 8 18.96 37.15 -23.52
C GLU A 8 19.28 37.65 -22.12
N ALA A 9 18.44 38.55 -21.58
CA ALA A 9 18.56 39.03 -20.21
C ALA A 9 18.29 37.91 -19.19
N LEU A 10 17.24 37.11 -19.43
CA LEU A 10 16.90 35.97 -18.58
C LEU A 10 17.98 34.88 -18.60
N ALA A 11 18.57 34.60 -19.77
CA ALA A 11 19.65 33.62 -19.88
C ALA A 11 20.87 34.01 -19.04
N LYS A 12 21.24 35.30 -19.02
CA LYS A 12 22.34 35.81 -18.18
C LYS A 12 22.02 35.71 -16.69
N GLU A 13 20.78 35.94 -16.29
CA GLU A 13 20.35 35.82 -14.89
C GLU A 13 20.44 34.37 -14.40
N ILE A 14 20.00 33.40 -15.22
CA ILE A 14 20.09 31.96 -14.90
C ILE A 14 21.56 31.52 -14.81
N GLU A 15 22.42 31.97 -15.73
CA GLU A 15 23.85 31.67 -15.66
C GLU A 15 24.51 32.28 -14.41
N GLN A 16 24.11 33.48 -13.99
CA GLN A 16 24.59 34.09 -12.75
C GLN A 16 24.13 33.34 -11.50
N GLU A 17 22.85 32.94 -11.44
CA GLU A 17 22.30 32.18 -10.32
C GLU A 17 22.95 30.78 -10.23
N SER A 18 23.23 30.14 -11.37
CA SER A 18 23.88 28.82 -11.41
C SER A 18 25.34 28.84 -10.91
N ASN A 19 26.03 29.97 -11.06
CA ASN A 19 27.39 30.16 -10.56
C ASN A 19 27.43 30.56 -9.07
N ARG A 20 26.28 30.69 -8.42
CA ARG A 20 26.20 30.93 -6.99
C ARG A 20 26.60 29.66 -6.25
N THR A 21 27.85 29.61 -5.79
CA THR A 21 28.34 28.55 -4.91
C THR A 21 27.40 28.40 -3.72
N THR A 22 26.73 27.25 -3.64
CA THR A 22 25.91 26.88 -2.49
C THR A 22 26.86 26.51 -1.36
N ILE A 23 27.12 27.47 -0.46
CA ILE A 23 27.90 27.23 0.75
C ILE A 23 26.95 26.54 1.74
N ALA A 24 27.04 25.21 1.83
CA ALA A 24 26.37 24.48 2.90
C ALA A 24 27.03 24.88 4.23
N PRO A 25 26.24 25.29 5.26
CA PRO A 25 26.80 25.52 6.58
C PRO A 25 27.43 24.23 7.12
N PRO A 26 28.48 24.31 7.95
CA PRO A 26 29.09 23.13 8.53
C PRO A 26 28.04 22.34 9.32
N PHE A 27 27.99 21.03 9.08
CA PHE A 27 27.07 20.14 9.77
C PHE A 27 27.43 20.09 11.27
N ASP A 28 26.53 20.57 12.12
CA ASP A 28 26.66 20.51 13.58
C ASP A 28 25.65 19.49 14.15
N PRO A 29 26.11 18.30 14.59
CA PRO A 29 25.26 17.27 15.18
C PRO A 29 24.48 17.75 16.41
N ALA A 30 25.06 18.67 17.20
CA ALA A 30 24.43 19.17 18.41
C ALA A 30 23.22 20.07 18.10
N SER A 31 23.29 20.85 17.01
CA SER A 31 22.15 21.66 16.55
C SER A 31 20.99 20.79 16.06
N TYR A 32 21.27 19.69 15.36
CA TYR A 32 20.24 18.73 14.95
C TYR A 32 19.56 18.07 16.16
N ALA A 33 20.34 17.64 17.16
CA ALA A 33 19.81 17.02 18.39
C ALA A 33 18.82 17.94 19.13
N ARG A 34 19.14 19.24 19.26
CA ARG A 34 18.24 20.22 19.91
C ARG A 34 16.93 20.41 19.15
N ILE A 35 16.96 20.37 17.82
CA ILE A 35 15.76 20.46 16.98
C ILE A 35 14.90 19.22 17.21
N VAL A 36 15.49 18.03 17.22
CA VAL A 36 14.76 16.77 17.45
C VAL A 36 14.15 16.72 18.85
N GLU A 37 14.91 17.06 19.90
CA GLU A 37 14.43 17.10 21.28
C GLU A 37 13.26 18.07 21.48
N LYS A 38 13.28 19.23 20.80
CA LYS A 38 12.18 20.19 20.83
C LYS A 38 10.88 19.62 20.27
N HIS A 39 10.93 18.78 19.24
CA HIS A 39 9.73 18.16 18.65
C HIS A 39 9.21 16.99 19.50
N ILE A 40 10.10 16.25 20.16
CA ILE A 40 9.72 15.18 21.08
C ILE A 40 9.05 15.75 22.34
N SER A 41 9.53 16.89 22.85
CA SER A 41 8.99 17.51 24.06
C SER A 41 7.58 18.10 23.88
N VAL A 42 7.16 18.40 22.66
CA VAL A 42 5.80 18.86 22.33
C VAL A 42 4.78 17.72 22.27
N ALA A 43 5.23 16.46 22.23
CA ALA A 43 4.36 15.28 22.21
C ALA A 43 3.87 14.83 23.61
N GLY A 44 4.21 15.58 24.67
CA GLY A 44 3.88 15.26 26.06
C GLY A 44 2.58 15.86 26.62
N GLU A 45 1.87 16.71 25.86
CA GLU A 45 0.56 17.20 26.29
C GLU A 45 -0.55 16.24 25.84
N PRO A 46 -1.45 15.79 26.75
CA PRO A 46 -2.57 14.93 26.37
C PRO A 46 -3.54 15.74 25.50
N ARG A 47 -3.50 15.49 24.19
CA ARG A 47 -4.56 15.92 23.29
C ARG A 47 -5.81 15.12 23.64
N ASP A 48 -6.80 15.83 24.16
CA ASP A 48 -8.15 15.35 24.44
C ASP A 48 -8.81 14.88 23.14
N THR A 49 -8.68 13.59 22.82
CA THR A 49 -9.38 12.98 21.69
C THR A 49 -10.75 12.47 22.16
N PRO A 50 -11.86 12.82 21.51
CA PRO A 50 -13.16 12.27 21.86
C PRO A 50 -13.18 10.75 21.59
N ARG A 51 -13.28 10.00 22.70
CA ARG A 51 -13.71 8.61 22.87
C ARG A 51 -14.19 7.90 21.59
N SER A 52 -13.31 7.18 20.90
CA SER A 52 -13.74 6.12 19.98
C SER A 52 -14.16 4.90 20.80
N MET A 53 -15.42 4.49 20.64
CA MET A 53 -15.95 3.30 21.28
C MET A 53 -15.30 2.06 20.65
N ALA A 54 -14.53 1.35 21.46
CA ALA A 54 -14.11 -0.02 21.18
C ALA A 54 -15.35 -0.94 21.19
N ALA A 55 -15.73 -1.42 20.01
CA ALA A 55 -16.60 -2.58 19.89
C ALA A 55 -15.74 -3.84 20.08
N ALA A 56 -15.81 -4.41 21.29
CA ALA A 56 -15.26 -5.73 21.59
C ALA A 56 -16.37 -6.77 21.44
N ALA A 57 -16.28 -7.59 20.39
CA ALA A 57 -17.03 -8.83 20.29
C ALA A 57 -16.37 -9.88 21.20
N ALA A 58 -17.15 -10.48 22.10
CA ALA A 58 -16.82 -11.74 22.76
C ALA A 58 -18.08 -12.60 22.83
N ILE A 59 -18.01 -13.74 22.15
CA ILE A 59 -19.04 -14.77 22.05
C ILE A 59 -18.73 -15.86 23.09
N ALA A 60 -19.81 -16.47 23.60
CA ALA A 60 -19.91 -17.76 24.31
C ALA A 60 -19.60 -17.83 25.82
N ALA A 61 -20.64 -18.10 26.62
CA ALA A 61 -20.74 -19.32 27.43
C ALA A 61 -22.14 -19.43 28.08
N ALA A 62 -22.68 -20.65 28.06
CA ALA A 62 -23.99 -21.04 28.57
C ALA A 62 -24.08 -21.09 30.11
N ALA A 63 -25.27 -20.81 30.67
CA ALA A 63 -25.95 -21.65 31.66
C ALA A 63 -27.31 -21.04 32.07
N ALA A 64 -28.23 -21.95 32.39
CA ALA A 64 -29.62 -21.82 32.80
C ALA A 64 -29.98 -20.69 33.77
N GLU A 65 -31.20 -20.16 33.64
CA GLU A 65 -32.24 -20.29 34.68
C GLU A 65 -33.64 -19.98 34.12
N VAL A 66 -34.60 -20.84 34.49
CA VAL A 66 -36.05 -20.74 34.25
C VAL A 66 -36.66 -20.18 35.54
N PRO A 67 -37.64 -19.26 35.48
CA PRO A 67 -38.98 -19.70 35.87
C PRO A 67 -40.12 -19.10 35.04
N ALA A 68 -41.17 -19.92 34.96
CA ALA A 68 -42.48 -19.67 34.41
C ALA A 68 -43.24 -18.55 35.15
N ASN A 69 -44.13 -17.87 34.44
CA ASN A 69 -45.49 -17.58 34.90
C ASN A 69 -46.39 -17.29 33.69
N ASP A 70 -47.47 -18.07 33.61
CA ASP A 70 -48.68 -17.84 32.83
C ASP A 70 -49.33 -16.49 33.16
N ASP A 71 -49.84 -15.77 32.15
CA ASP A 71 -51.19 -15.17 32.12
C ASP A 71 -51.45 -14.52 30.73
N GLU A 72 -52.34 -15.13 29.95
CA GLU A 72 -53.11 -14.49 28.86
C GLU A 72 -54.16 -13.53 29.50
N PRO A 73 -54.65 -12.43 28.88
CA PRO A 73 -55.39 -12.51 27.60
C PRO A 73 -55.46 -11.25 26.70
N GLY A 74 -55.67 -11.50 25.40
CA GLY A 74 -56.60 -10.80 24.50
C GLY A 74 -56.59 -9.27 24.36
N THR A 75 -56.32 -8.76 23.15
CA THR A 75 -57.14 -7.71 22.52
C THR A 75 -57.05 -7.79 21.00
N LEU A 76 -58.20 -8.04 20.36
CA LEU A 76 -58.48 -7.78 18.95
C LEU A 76 -58.39 -6.28 18.68
N THR A 77 -57.54 -5.84 17.75
CA THR A 77 -57.84 -4.63 16.95
C THR A 77 -57.34 -4.80 15.51
N ALA A 78 -58.20 -4.46 14.56
CA ALA A 78 -58.14 -4.73 13.13
C ALA A 78 -56.98 -4.06 12.36
N PRO A 79 -56.57 -4.59 11.19
CA PRO A 79 -55.70 -3.90 10.25
C PRO A 79 -56.48 -2.83 9.44
N THR A 80 -56.15 -1.57 9.66
CA THR A 80 -56.56 -0.44 8.80
C THR A 80 -55.76 -0.51 7.48
N PRO A 81 -56.39 -0.33 6.30
CA PRO A 81 -55.74 -0.44 4.99
C PRO A 81 -54.75 0.70 4.68
N PRO A 82 -53.74 0.47 3.81
CA PRO A 82 -52.68 1.43 3.51
C PRO A 82 -53.09 2.38 2.37
N ALA A 83 -52.75 3.65 2.53
CA ALA A 83 -52.66 4.64 1.45
C ALA A 83 -51.76 5.80 1.91
N PRO A 84 -51.25 6.65 1.00
CA PRO A 84 -50.34 6.34 -0.09
C PRO A 84 -49.00 7.09 0.09
N GLN A 85 -48.06 6.69 -0.74
CA GLN A 85 -46.68 7.15 -0.90
C GLN A 85 -46.46 8.67 -0.71
N VAL A 86 -45.50 9.02 0.12
CA VAL A 86 -44.61 10.18 -0.09
C VAL A 86 -43.20 9.63 -0.25
N ASP A 87 -42.90 9.33 -1.50
CA ASP A 87 -41.58 9.15 -2.06
C ASP A 87 -40.80 10.48 -1.90
N GLY A 88 -39.59 10.40 -1.37
CA GLY A 88 -38.84 11.60 -1.00
C GLY A 88 -37.92 11.43 0.21
N THR A 89 -37.37 10.23 0.42
CA THR A 89 -36.06 10.13 1.06
C THR A 89 -35.10 9.84 -0.07
N ASP A 90 -34.49 10.92 -0.57
CA ASP A 90 -33.42 10.92 -1.55
C ASP A 90 -32.31 10.03 -1.01
N ALA A 91 -32.37 8.76 -1.38
CA ALA A 91 -31.27 7.85 -1.29
C ALA A 91 -30.23 8.39 -2.27
N THR A 92 -29.30 9.20 -1.77
CA THR A 92 -28.00 9.41 -2.41
C THR A 92 -27.25 8.09 -2.35
N VAL A 93 -27.72 7.11 -3.11
CA VAL A 93 -26.90 6.00 -3.58
C VAL A 93 -25.95 6.65 -4.56
N ASP A 94 -24.73 6.90 -4.08
CA ASP A 94 -23.61 7.49 -4.78
C ASP A 94 -23.56 7.04 -6.24
N ALA A 95 -23.99 7.92 -7.14
CA ALA A 95 -23.51 7.90 -8.51
C ALA A 95 -22.04 8.32 -8.45
N GLU A 96 -21.19 7.37 -8.07
CA GLU A 96 -19.74 7.49 -7.99
C GLU A 96 -19.24 7.93 -9.37
N THR A 97 -19.15 9.24 -9.58
CA THR A 97 -18.87 9.83 -10.89
C THR A 97 -17.40 9.61 -11.21
N ALA A 98 -17.02 9.56 -12.50
CA ALA A 98 -15.60 9.41 -12.89
C ALA A 98 -14.69 10.45 -12.21
N GLU A 99 -15.24 11.64 -11.90
CA GLU A 99 -14.58 12.69 -11.12
C GLU A 99 -14.35 12.34 -9.64
N THR A 100 -15.32 11.68 -8.98
CA THR A 100 -15.17 11.20 -7.59
C THR A 100 -14.10 10.10 -7.52
N ILE A 101 -14.16 9.14 -8.45
CA ILE A 101 -13.17 8.05 -8.56
C ILE A 101 -11.78 8.62 -8.90
N GLY A 102 -11.72 9.63 -9.77
CA GLY A 102 -10.46 10.30 -10.11
C GLY A 102 -9.82 11.04 -8.92
N ARG A 103 -10.64 11.63 -8.04
CA ARG A 103 -10.15 12.27 -6.82
C ARG A 103 -9.62 11.24 -5.82
N GLU A 104 -10.32 10.12 -5.64
CA GLU A 104 -9.88 9.02 -4.78
C GLU A 104 -8.59 8.37 -5.31
N MET A 105 -8.53 8.10 -6.62
CA MET A 105 -7.32 7.59 -7.29
C MET A 105 -6.10 8.46 -6.96
N TYR A 106 -6.23 9.77 -7.11
CA TYR A 106 -5.13 10.70 -6.81
C TYR A 106 -4.81 10.74 -5.31
N GLY A 107 -5.82 10.59 -4.44
CA GLY A 107 -5.66 10.45 -2.99
C GLY A 107 -4.82 9.22 -2.62
N CYS A 108 -5.15 8.04 -3.13
CA CYS A 108 -4.39 6.80 -2.91
C CYS A 108 -2.97 6.92 -3.47
N TYR A 109 -2.80 7.55 -4.65
CA TYR A 109 -1.47 7.80 -5.23
C TYR A 109 -0.58 8.68 -4.34
N LEU A 110 -1.14 9.76 -3.78
CA LEU A 110 -0.41 10.61 -2.82
C LEU A 110 -0.11 9.89 -1.50
N ALA A 111 -0.98 8.99 -1.07
CA ALA A 111 -0.77 8.12 0.09
C ALA A 111 0.22 6.97 -0.16
N SER A 112 0.76 6.85 -1.38
CA SER A 112 1.63 5.75 -1.81
C SER A 112 0.98 4.37 -1.79
N ASP A 113 -0.35 4.30 -1.81
CA ASP A 113 -1.09 3.06 -2.01
C ASP A 113 -1.22 2.78 -3.52
N PHE A 114 -0.13 2.26 -4.11
CA PHE A 114 -0.06 1.98 -5.54
C PHE A 114 -1.03 0.89 -6.03
N PRO A 115 -1.27 -0.21 -5.28
CA PRO A 115 -2.25 -1.22 -5.67
C PRO A 115 -3.66 -0.65 -5.79
N GLU A 116 -4.11 0.08 -4.78
CA GLU A 116 -5.45 0.66 -4.78
C GLU A 116 -5.59 1.77 -5.82
N ALA A 117 -4.57 2.63 -5.94
CA ALA A 117 -4.53 3.67 -6.97
C ALA A 117 -4.58 3.10 -8.40
N LEU A 118 -3.96 1.94 -8.66
CA LEU A 118 -4.01 1.28 -9.97
C LEU A 118 -5.41 0.79 -10.31
N VAL A 119 -6.09 0.12 -9.36
CA VAL A 119 -7.47 -0.35 -9.54
C VAL A 119 -8.41 0.83 -9.83
N LEU A 120 -8.26 1.92 -9.07
CA LEU A 120 -9.04 3.13 -9.28
C LEU A 120 -8.73 3.78 -10.64
N ALA A 121 -7.46 3.82 -11.05
CA ALA A 121 -7.06 4.36 -12.35
C ALA A 121 -7.65 3.56 -13.52
N GLU A 122 -7.61 2.22 -13.47
CA GLU A 122 -8.23 1.37 -14.49
C GLU A 122 -9.75 1.55 -14.53
N ARG A 123 -10.38 1.75 -13.37
CA ARG A 123 -11.82 2.03 -13.26
C ARG A 123 -12.21 3.38 -13.88
N VAL A 124 -11.36 4.42 -13.76
CA VAL A 124 -11.55 5.70 -14.47
C VAL A 124 -11.37 5.51 -15.96
N LEU A 125 -10.30 4.83 -16.40
CA LEU A 125 -10.00 4.61 -17.82
C LEU A 125 -11.06 3.76 -18.53
N ALA A 126 -11.73 2.84 -17.83
CA ALA A 126 -12.84 2.07 -18.37
C ALA A 126 -14.06 2.93 -18.74
N ARG A 127 -14.21 4.10 -18.11
CA ARG A 127 -15.31 5.05 -18.35
C ARG A 127 -14.87 6.20 -19.26
N GLU A 128 -13.69 6.74 -19.01
CA GLU A 128 -13.09 7.86 -19.73
C GLU A 128 -11.70 7.46 -20.26
N PRO A 129 -11.62 6.90 -21.48
CA PRO A 129 -10.37 6.36 -22.02
C PRO A 129 -9.33 7.45 -22.33
N ASP A 130 -9.73 8.72 -22.45
CA ASP A 130 -8.84 9.86 -22.72
C ASP A 130 -8.40 10.61 -21.46
N HIS A 131 -8.68 10.09 -20.26
CA HIS A 131 -8.32 10.76 -19.02
C HIS A 131 -6.80 10.75 -18.78
N ALA A 132 -6.10 11.81 -19.19
CA ALA A 132 -4.64 11.93 -19.17
C ALA A 132 -3.99 11.61 -17.81
N LEU A 133 -4.59 12.07 -16.71
CA LEU A 133 -4.04 11.83 -15.36
C LEU A 133 -4.18 10.36 -14.92
N ALA A 134 -5.24 9.66 -15.34
CA ALA A 134 -5.45 8.26 -14.99
C ALA A 134 -4.46 7.36 -15.74
N HIS A 135 -4.14 7.69 -17.00
CA HIS A 135 -3.05 7.04 -17.73
C HIS A 135 -1.71 7.21 -17.02
N LEU A 136 -1.38 8.44 -16.61
CA LEU A 136 -0.12 8.72 -15.93
C LEU A 136 -0.02 7.97 -14.60
N VAL A 137 -1.08 7.97 -13.80
CA VAL A 137 -1.11 7.22 -12.53
C VAL A 137 -1.03 5.72 -12.77
N ALA A 138 -1.77 5.19 -13.75
CA ALA A 138 -1.71 3.76 -14.08
C ALA A 138 -0.31 3.32 -14.55
N GLU A 139 0.34 4.09 -15.43
CA GLU A 139 1.72 3.83 -15.86
C GLU A 139 2.69 3.87 -14.67
N ARG A 140 2.62 4.90 -13.82
CA ARG A 140 3.48 5.02 -12.64
C ARG A 140 3.24 3.92 -11.61
N CYS A 141 1.99 3.55 -11.36
CA CYS A 141 1.66 2.46 -10.47
C CYS A 141 2.13 1.13 -11.07
N ARG A 142 1.98 0.89 -12.37
CA ARG A 142 2.51 -0.30 -13.04
C ARG A 142 4.04 -0.36 -12.96
N GLU A 143 4.75 0.74 -13.18
CA GLU A 143 6.21 0.80 -12.99
C GLU A 143 6.63 0.47 -11.54
N ARG A 144 5.86 0.94 -10.55
CA ARG A 144 6.16 0.69 -9.12
C ARG A 144 5.77 -0.71 -8.65
N LEU A 145 4.71 -1.26 -9.21
CA LEU A 145 4.20 -2.59 -8.92
C LEU A 145 4.73 -3.64 -9.88
N GLN A 146 5.59 -3.25 -10.83
CA GLN A 146 6.28 -4.20 -11.68
C GLN A 146 6.92 -5.21 -10.74
N PRO A 147 6.57 -6.50 -10.86
CA PRO A 147 7.18 -7.49 -10.02
C PRO A 147 8.67 -7.39 -10.27
N SER A 148 9.43 -7.05 -9.21
CA SER A 148 10.88 -7.02 -9.24
C SER A 148 11.48 -8.39 -9.54
N ALA A 149 10.64 -9.42 -9.71
CA ALA A 149 10.89 -10.63 -10.48
C ALA A 149 11.44 -10.30 -11.87
N ARG A 150 12.74 -10.03 -11.91
CA ARG A 150 13.58 -10.54 -12.98
C ARG A 150 13.22 -12.02 -13.10
N ALA A 151 12.43 -12.35 -14.12
CA ALA A 151 11.87 -13.70 -14.29
C ALA A 151 13.02 -14.70 -14.13
N LEU A 152 12.95 -15.51 -13.07
CA LEU A 152 13.96 -16.52 -12.81
C LEU A 152 13.94 -17.49 -13.98
N SER A 153 15.00 -17.46 -14.77
CA SER A 153 15.24 -18.53 -15.71
C SER A 153 15.83 -19.71 -14.95
N PRO A 154 15.56 -20.96 -15.35
CA PRO A 154 16.17 -22.13 -14.71
C PRO A 154 17.71 -22.09 -14.72
N SER A 155 18.30 -21.38 -15.68
CA SER A 155 19.74 -21.14 -15.81
C SER A 155 20.28 -19.95 -15.01
N SER A 156 19.42 -19.18 -14.34
CA SER A 156 19.85 -18.01 -13.58
C SER A 156 20.58 -18.42 -12.30
N VAL A 157 21.72 -17.77 -12.03
CA VAL A 157 22.48 -17.99 -10.80
C VAL A 157 21.88 -17.14 -9.68
N LEU A 158 21.65 -17.77 -8.52
CA LEU A 158 21.01 -17.16 -7.36
C LEU A 158 22.06 -16.75 -6.34
N ARG A 159 22.00 -15.50 -5.89
CA ARG A 159 22.87 -15.00 -4.82
C ARG A 159 22.06 -14.51 -3.63
N LEU A 160 22.46 -14.95 -2.44
CA LEU A 160 21.80 -14.58 -1.19
C LEU A 160 22.24 -13.19 -0.71
N LYS A 161 21.27 -12.31 -0.44
CA LYS A 161 21.50 -11.03 0.24
C LYS A 161 21.28 -11.20 1.75
N VAL A 162 22.36 -11.49 2.48
CA VAL A 162 22.32 -11.76 3.93
C VAL A 162 21.65 -10.61 4.72
N GLY A 163 21.91 -9.35 4.35
CA GLY A 163 21.30 -8.19 5.01
C GLY A 163 19.79 -7.98 4.73
N GLU A 164 19.25 -8.59 3.68
CA GLU A 164 17.80 -8.64 3.42
C GLU A 164 17.19 -9.88 4.08
N LEU A 165 17.92 -11.01 4.10
CA LEU A 165 17.52 -12.22 4.79
C LEU A 165 17.26 -11.96 6.28
N GLU A 166 18.18 -11.27 6.97
CA GLU A 166 18.03 -10.97 8.41
C GLU A 166 16.81 -10.10 8.69
N ARG A 167 16.48 -9.17 7.79
CA ARG A 167 15.29 -8.30 7.92
C ARG A 167 13.98 -9.04 7.72
N HIS A 168 13.98 -10.04 6.84
CA HIS A 168 12.78 -10.79 6.48
C HIS A 168 12.68 -12.17 7.13
N ALA A 169 13.62 -12.53 8.03
CA ALA A 169 13.71 -13.84 8.65
C ALA A 169 12.41 -14.30 9.35
N SER A 170 11.61 -13.36 9.88
CA SER A 170 10.31 -13.65 10.50
C SER A 170 9.21 -14.04 9.51
N HIS A 171 9.37 -13.71 8.22
CA HIS A 171 8.37 -13.94 7.17
C HIS A 171 8.69 -15.16 6.29
N ILE A 172 9.84 -15.82 6.52
CA ILE A 172 10.30 -16.94 5.70
C ILE A 172 9.80 -18.25 6.33
N ASP A 173 9.09 -19.05 5.55
CA ASP A 173 8.64 -20.37 5.99
C ASP A 173 9.82 -21.35 6.18
N PRO A 174 9.70 -22.36 7.05
CA PRO A 174 10.71 -23.41 7.21
C PRO A 174 11.15 -24.07 5.91
N THR A 175 10.23 -24.31 4.97
CA THR A 175 10.54 -24.91 3.66
C THR A 175 11.41 -23.97 2.83
N SER A 176 11.05 -22.70 2.78
CA SER A 176 11.80 -21.65 2.08
C SER A 176 13.18 -21.43 2.72
N SER A 177 13.29 -21.55 4.05
CA SER A 177 14.57 -21.53 4.78
C SER A 177 15.47 -22.70 4.40
N PHE A 178 14.89 -23.89 4.15
CA PHE A 178 15.63 -25.05 3.68
C PHE A 178 16.17 -24.85 2.25
N VAL A 179 15.37 -24.26 1.36
CA VAL A 179 15.80 -23.89 -0.01
C VAL A 179 16.97 -22.90 0.06
N LEU A 180 16.89 -21.88 0.91
CA LEU A 180 17.95 -20.89 1.10
C LEU A 180 19.29 -21.51 1.52
N GLY A 181 19.25 -22.59 2.32
CA GLY A 181 20.46 -23.32 2.74
C GLY A 181 21.23 -24.00 1.60
N HIS A 182 20.60 -24.19 0.45
CA HIS A 182 21.23 -24.80 -0.74
C HIS A 182 21.79 -23.75 -1.72
N ILE A 183 21.64 -22.46 -1.42
CA ILE A 183 22.11 -21.38 -2.28
C ILE A 183 23.56 -21.06 -1.93
N ASP A 184 24.46 -21.44 -2.83
CA ASP A 184 25.91 -21.26 -2.73
C ASP A 184 26.43 -20.03 -3.49
N GLY A 185 25.58 -19.37 -4.29
CA GLY A 185 25.97 -18.23 -5.11
C GLY A 185 26.53 -18.58 -6.49
N VAL A 186 26.57 -19.87 -6.86
CA VAL A 186 27.17 -20.37 -8.11
C VAL A 186 26.23 -21.30 -8.86
N SER A 187 25.40 -22.05 -8.13
CA SER A 187 24.42 -22.97 -8.67
C SER A 187 23.25 -22.22 -9.32
N ASP A 188 22.74 -22.79 -10.41
CA ASP A 188 21.57 -22.28 -11.11
C ASP A 188 20.27 -22.65 -10.37
N ALA A 189 19.20 -21.92 -10.65
CA ALA A 189 17.90 -22.14 -10.02
C ALA A 189 17.39 -23.58 -10.21
N ALA A 190 17.66 -24.20 -11.36
CA ALA A 190 17.29 -25.60 -11.63
C ALA A 190 18.03 -26.61 -10.74
N THR A 191 19.35 -26.44 -10.54
CA THR A 191 20.12 -27.31 -9.65
C THR A 191 19.71 -27.12 -8.21
N VAL A 192 19.50 -25.88 -7.76
CA VAL A 192 19.02 -25.61 -6.40
C VAL A 192 17.65 -26.26 -6.18
N ALA A 193 16.72 -26.15 -7.14
CA ALA A 193 15.44 -26.83 -7.08
C ALA A 193 15.58 -28.36 -6.97
N ALA A 194 16.48 -28.97 -7.77
CA ALA A 194 16.74 -30.41 -7.73
C ALA A 194 17.31 -30.88 -6.39
N LEU A 195 18.14 -30.07 -5.72
CA LEU A 195 18.75 -30.40 -4.43
C LEU A 195 17.74 -30.38 -3.27
N THR A 196 16.64 -29.63 -3.40
CA THR A 196 15.64 -29.50 -2.32
C THR A 196 14.75 -30.73 -2.16
N GLY A 197 14.71 -31.63 -3.15
CA GLY A 197 13.82 -32.79 -3.17
C GLY A 197 12.33 -32.44 -3.36
N LEU A 198 12.00 -31.16 -3.58
CA LEU A 198 10.66 -30.69 -3.90
C LEU A 198 10.33 -30.90 -5.39
N PRO A 199 9.05 -30.99 -5.76
CA PRO A 199 8.66 -30.95 -7.17
C PRO A 199 9.11 -29.62 -7.80
N GLY A 200 9.73 -29.69 -8.98
CA GLY A 200 10.45 -28.56 -9.57
C GLY A 200 9.63 -27.27 -9.73
N GLY A 201 8.34 -27.36 -10.01
CA GLY A 201 7.44 -26.19 -10.06
C GLY A 201 7.31 -25.51 -8.70
N GLU A 202 7.12 -26.29 -7.63
CA GLU A 202 6.95 -25.78 -6.27
C GLU A 202 8.24 -25.20 -5.68
N ALA A 203 9.40 -25.72 -6.12
CA ALA A 203 10.70 -25.17 -5.77
C ALA A 203 10.96 -23.84 -6.49
N LEU A 204 10.64 -23.76 -7.79
CA LEU A 204 10.77 -22.52 -8.57
C LEU A 204 9.82 -21.43 -8.08
N ASP A 205 8.57 -21.77 -7.77
CA ASP A 205 7.59 -20.82 -7.21
C ASP A 205 8.08 -20.23 -5.88
N ARG A 206 8.71 -21.05 -5.01
CA ARG A 206 9.33 -20.56 -3.77
C ARG A 206 10.55 -19.68 -4.03
N LEU A 207 11.41 -20.05 -5.00
CA LEU A 207 12.55 -19.22 -5.39
C LEU A 207 12.08 -17.86 -5.93
N HIS A 208 10.98 -17.84 -6.70
CA HIS A 208 10.34 -16.61 -7.16
C HIS A 208 9.86 -15.75 -5.98
N ALA A 209 9.14 -16.33 -5.03
CA ALA A 209 8.69 -15.61 -3.84
C ALA A 209 9.86 -15.02 -3.03
N LEU A 210 10.99 -15.73 -2.95
CA LEU A 210 12.20 -15.25 -2.26
C LEU A 210 12.95 -14.13 -3.01
N VAL A 211 12.86 -14.11 -4.35
CA VAL A 211 13.33 -12.98 -5.18
C VAL A 211 12.41 -11.78 -5.03
N ASP A 212 11.09 -11.98 -5.00
CA ASP A 212 10.12 -10.91 -4.79
C ASP A 212 10.27 -10.25 -3.41
N LEU A 213 10.61 -11.05 -2.39
CA LEU A 213 10.95 -10.56 -1.05
C LEU A 213 12.29 -9.80 -1.01
N GLY A 214 13.07 -9.80 -2.10
CA GLY A 214 14.37 -9.12 -2.19
C GLY A 214 15.52 -9.82 -1.47
N VAL A 215 15.26 -11.02 -0.92
CA VAL A 215 16.26 -11.83 -0.20
C VAL A 215 17.25 -12.48 -1.18
N LEU A 216 16.78 -12.78 -2.39
CA LEU A 216 17.59 -13.33 -3.47
C LEU A 216 17.81 -12.32 -4.58
N GLU A 217 19.03 -12.30 -5.10
CA GLU A 217 19.41 -11.54 -6.29
C GLU A 217 19.74 -12.48 -7.44
N VAL A 218 19.18 -12.18 -8.60
CA VAL A 218 19.40 -12.94 -9.82
C VAL A 218 20.61 -12.35 -10.56
N VAL A 219 21.69 -13.12 -10.60
CA VAL A 219 22.89 -12.79 -11.37
C VAL A 219 22.74 -13.46 -12.74
N ASN A 220 22.38 -12.66 -13.76
CA ASN A 220 22.52 -13.14 -15.14
C ASN A 220 23.98 -12.95 -15.54
N LEU A 221 24.66 -14.07 -15.83
CA LEU A 221 25.95 -14.09 -16.52
C LEU A 221 25.78 -13.73 -17.99
#